data_AF-A0A2U8X170-F1
#
_entry.id   AF-A0A2U8X170-F1
#
_cell.length_a   1.000
_cell.length_b   1.000
_cell.length_c   1.000
_cell.angle_alpha   90.00
_cell.angle_beta   90.00
_cell.angle_gamma   90.00
#
_symmetry.space_group_name_H-M   'P 1'
#
loop_
_entity.id
_entity.type
_entity.pdbx_description
1 polymer ?
#
loop_
_entity_poly.entity_id
_entity_poly.type
_entity_poly.pdbx_seq_one_letter_code
_entity_poly.pdbx_strand_id
1 'polypeptide(L)'
;MLGSDTHGIQRPSRDGAIAVADEVPLPLRALRDRIELRLADLAASLGQGPEVRETMHALRSALSDICALTETDPKVLRLVERLLGAGERLAQADGLPRRSLAATRGAATRALNALTAALVETRPSRIAVSLGRGW
;
A
#
# COMPACT_ATOMS: atom_id res chain seq x y z
N MET A 1 18.69 -22.41 35.42
CA MET A 1 18.74 -21.35 34.38
C MET A 1 18.50 -22.01 33.04
N LEU A 2 17.47 -21.59 32.31
CA LEU A 2 17.34 -21.64 30.86
C LEU A 2 15.96 -21.04 30.53
N GLY A 3 15.94 -19.72 30.35
CA GLY A 3 14.78 -19.00 29.83
C GLY A 3 14.69 -19.24 28.33
N SER A 4 13.55 -19.73 27.87
CA SER A 4 13.22 -19.81 26.45
C SER A 4 12.33 -18.61 26.11
N ASP A 5 12.96 -17.50 25.75
CA ASP A 5 12.30 -16.33 25.17
C ASP A 5 11.91 -16.66 23.72
N THR A 6 10.79 -17.35 23.54
CA THR A 6 10.13 -17.39 22.24
C THR A 6 9.47 -16.05 21.99
N HIS A 7 10.20 -15.14 21.33
CA HIS A 7 9.63 -13.95 20.71
C HIS A 7 8.59 -14.40 19.68
N GLY A 8 7.33 -14.43 20.11
CA GLY A 8 6.19 -14.58 19.25
C GLY A 8 6.21 -13.46 18.23
N ILE A 9 6.53 -13.78 16.98
CA ILE A 9 6.28 -12.89 15.85
C ILE A 9 4.76 -12.77 15.78
N GLN A 10 4.24 -11.76 16.46
CA GLN A 10 2.84 -11.38 16.44
C GLN A 10 2.57 -10.90 15.00
N ARG A 11 2.10 -11.83 14.17
CA ARG A 11 1.56 -11.49 12.86
C ARG A 11 0.36 -10.57 13.17
N PRO A 12 0.31 -9.33 12.64
CA PRO A 12 -0.87 -8.51 12.82
C PRO A 12 -2.06 -9.30 12.27
N SER A 13 -3.05 -9.57 13.14
CA SER A 13 -4.25 -10.29 12.79
C SER A 13 -4.92 -9.59 11.61
N ARG A 14 -5.38 -10.37 10.63
CA ARG A 14 -6.11 -9.86 9.45
C ARG A 14 -7.29 -8.98 9.86
N ASP A 15 -7.93 -9.30 10.98
CA ASP A 15 -9.03 -8.53 11.58
C ASP A 15 -8.60 -7.12 12.00
N GLY A 16 -7.38 -6.95 12.52
CA GLY A 16 -6.84 -5.64 12.86
C GLY A 16 -6.53 -4.79 11.62
N ALA A 17 -6.14 -5.41 10.50
CA ALA A 17 -5.92 -4.68 9.25
C ALA A 17 -7.24 -4.20 8.62
N ILE A 18 -8.32 -4.96 8.76
CA ILE A 18 -9.66 -4.57 8.31
C ILE A 18 -10.19 -3.43 9.19
N ALA A 19 -10.07 -3.53 10.51
CA ALA A 19 -10.49 -2.48 11.43
C ALA A 19 -9.79 -1.13 11.16
N VAL A 20 -8.48 -1.15 10.91
CA VAL A 20 -7.72 0.07 10.59
C VAL A 20 -8.13 0.67 9.23
N ALA A 21 -8.55 -0.16 8.26
CA ALA A 21 -9.04 0.34 6.98
C ALA A 21 -10.37 1.10 7.12
N ASP A 22 -11.21 0.71 8.08
CA ASP A 22 -12.48 1.39 8.40
C ASP A 22 -12.29 2.72 9.14
N GLU A 23 -11.12 2.96 9.71
CA GLU A 23 -10.74 4.24 10.31
C GLU A 23 -10.13 5.22 9.29
N VAL A 24 -9.72 4.74 8.11
CA VAL A 24 -9.20 5.62 7.04
C VAL A 24 -10.33 6.51 6.51
N PRO A 25 -10.08 7.83 6.34
CA PRO A 25 -11.05 8.76 5.74
C PRO A 25 -11.59 8.26 4.40
N LEU A 26 -12.90 8.42 4.18
CA LEU A 26 -13.61 7.86 3.02
C LEU A 26 -12.94 8.16 1.66
N PRO A 27 -12.48 9.39 1.35
CA PRO A 27 -11.80 9.68 0.08
C PRO A 27 -10.50 8.88 -0.10
N LEU A 28 -9.78 8.62 1.00
CA LEU A 28 -8.52 7.88 1.00
C LEU A 28 -8.74 6.37 0.99
N ARG A 29 -9.84 5.87 1.58
CA ARG A 29 -10.18 4.44 1.57
C ARG A 29 -10.35 3.91 0.15
N ALA A 30 -11.09 4.64 -0.69
CA ALA A 30 -11.27 4.27 -2.09
C ALA A 30 -9.94 4.21 -2.87
N LEU A 31 -8.99 5.11 -2.57
CA LEU A 31 -7.65 5.08 -3.17
C LEU A 31 -6.82 3.90 -2.64
N ARG A 32 -6.88 3.63 -1.34
CA ARG A 32 -6.25 2.47 -0.71
C ARG A 32 -6.73 1.15 -1.33
N ASP A 33 -8.03 1.01 -1.58
CA ASP A 33 -8.60 -0.20 -2.17
C ASP A 33 -8.17 -0.37 -3.63
N ARG A 34 -8.11 0.73 -4.39
CA ARG A 34 -7.53 0.70 -5.75
C ARG A 34 -6.07 0.27 -5.72
N ILE A 35 -5.27 0.77 -4.78
CA ILE A 35 -3.87 0.38 -4.62
C ILE A 35 -3.75 -1.10 -4.29
N GLU A 36 -4.54 -1.61 -3.35
CA GLU A 36 -4.55 -3.03 -3.01
C GLU A 36 -4.85 -3.89 -4.23
N LEU A 37 -5.87 -3.52 -5.01
CA LEU A 37 -6.23 -4.21 -6.25
C LEU A 37 -5.07 -4.21 -7.25
N ARG A 38 -4.43 -3.06 -7.50
CA ARG A 38 -3.30 -3.00 -8.44
C ARG A 38 -2.09 -3.81 -7.97
N LEU A 39 -1.83 -3.87 -6.67
CA LEU A 39 -0.77 -4.74 -6.14
C LEU A 39 -1.13 -6.22 -6.30
N ALA A 40 -2.41 -6.58 -6.16
CA ALA A 40 -2.88 -7.93 -6.43
C ALA A 40 -2.75 -8.30 -7.91
N ASP A 41 -3.12 -7.40 -8.82
CA ASP A 41 -2.98 -7.58 -10.27
C ASP A 41 -1.52 -7.79 -10.68
N LEU A 42 -0.61 -6.95 -10.17
CA LEU A 42 0.83 -7.09 -10.39
C LEU A 42 1.37 -8.43 -9.85
N ALA A 43 0.92 -8.84 -8.67
CA ALA A 43 1.35 -10.09 -8.05
C ALA A 43 0.76 -11.34 -8.71
N ALA A 44 -0.36 -11.21 -9.41
CA ALA A 44 -0.98 -12.28 -10.19
C ALA A 44 -0.39 -12.38 -11.60
N SER A 45 0.41 -11.40 -12.03
CA SER A 45 1.01 -11.31 -13.37
C SER A 45 -0.03 -11.57 -14.47
N LEU A 46 -1.20 -10.92 -14.36
CA LEU A 46 -2.35 -11.12 -15.25
C LEU A 46 -2.10 -10.76 -16.73
N GLY A 47 -0.96 -10.17 -17.07
CA GLY A 47 -0.54 -9.99 -18.44
C GLY A 47 0.95 -9.73 -18.58
N GLN A 48 1.52 -10.20 -19.68
CA GLN A 48 2.85 -9.80 -20.15
C GLN A 48 2.70 -8.50 -20.96
N GLY A 49 3.58 -7.51 -20.75
CA GLY A 49 3.62 -6.30 -21.59
C GLY A 49 2.68 -5.15 -21.16
N PRO A 50 1.80 -4.63 -22.03
CA PRO A 50 1.11 -3.34 -21.83
C PRO A 50 0.25 -3.25 -20.56
N GLU A 51 -0.30 -4.38 -20.10
CA GLU A 51 -1.14 -4.45 -18.89
C GLU A 51 -0.35 -4.18 -17.60
N VAL A 52 0.91 -4.62 -17.52
CA VAL A 52 1.79 -4.30 -16.37
C VAL A 52 2.07 -2.81 -16.31
N ARG A 53 2.33 -2.19 -17.47
CA ARG A 53 2.58 -0.75 -17.57
C ARG A 53 1.34 0.04 -17.18
N GLU A 54 0.17 -0.35 -17.65
CA GLU A 54 -1.11 0.27 -17.27
C GLU A 54 -1.38 0.12 -15.77
N THR A 55 -1.16 -1.08 -15.21
CA THR A 55 -1.32 -1.35 -13.78
C THR A 55 -0.36 -0.51 -12.94
N MET A 56 0.90 -0.38 -13.36
CA MET A 56 1.88 0.49 -12.71
C MET A 56 1.54 1.98 -12.86
N HIS A 57 0.98 2.39 -14.00
CA HIS A 57 0.51 3.76 -14.18
C HIS A 57 -0.67 4.07 -13.24
N ALA A 58 -1.66 3.17 -13.17
CA ALA A 58 -2.79 3.28 -12.24
C ALA A 58 -2.34 3.30 -10.78
N LEU A 59 -1.35 2.48 -10.40
CA LEU A 59 -0.75 2.50 -9.06
C LEU A 59 -0.11 3.85 -8.75
N ARG A 60 0.71 4.38 -9.67
CA ARG A 60 1.34 5.70 -9.52
C ARG A 60 0.31 6.82 -9.40
N SER A 61 -0.73 6.78 -10.22
CA SER A 61 -1.81 7.76 -10.18
C SER A 61 -2.52 7.74 -8.82
N ALA A 62 -2.90 6.56 -8.32
CA ALA A 62 -3.59 6.45 -7.03
C ALA A 62 -2.71 6.91 -5.85
N LEU A 63 -1.40 6.63 -5.90
CA LEU A 63 -0.44 7.13 -4.91
C LEU A 63 -0.25 8.65 -4.99
N SER A 64 -0.24 9.21 -6.20
CA SER A 64 -0.20 10.66 -6.38
C SER A 64 -1.46 11.33 -5.85
N ASP A 65 -2.62 10.72 -6.03
CA ASP A 65 -3.88 11.23 -5.48
C ASP A 65 -3.87 11.24 -3.95
N ILE A 66 -3.27 10.22 -3.31
CA ILE A 66 -3.07 10.22 -1.85
C ILE A 66 -2.24 11.44 -1.46
N CYS A 67 -1.07 11.64 -2.07
CA CYS A 67 -0.21 12.78 -1.76
C CYS A 67 -0.90 14.13 -2.02
N ALA A 68 -1.76 14.23 -3.03
CA ALA A 68 -2.50 15.45 -3.32
C ALA A 68 -3.60 15.74 -2.30
N LEU A 69 -4.23 14.71 -1.74
CA LEU A 69 -5.35 14.84 -0.80
C LEU A 69 -4.90 14.97 0.67
N THR A 70 -3.71 14.52 1.02
CA THR A 70 -3.18 14.64 2.40
C THR A 70 -2.29 15.86 2.54
N GLU A 71 -2.28 16.50 3.71
CA GLU A 71 -1.24 17.45 4.08
C GLU A 71 0.15 16.81 3.95
N THR A 72 1.17 17.60 3.59
CA THR A 72 2.53 17.09 3.38
C THR A 72 3.10 16.48 4.66
N ASP A 73 3.21 15.16 4.69
CA ASP A 73 3.83 14.40 5.76
C ASP A 73 4.99 13.54 5.21
N PRO A 74 6.25 13.76 5.67
CA PRO A 74 7.39 12.93 5.31
C PRO A 74 7.22 11.43 5.59
N LYS A 75 6.41 11.03 6.58
CA LYS A 75 6.08 9.63 6.87
C LYS A 75 5.26 9.03 5.72
N VAL A 76 4.22 9.74 5.27
CA VAL A 76 3.37 9.31 4.15
C VAL A 76 4.19 9.22 2.85
N LEU A 77 5.01 10.24 2.55
CA LEU A 77 5.86 10.24 1.34
C LEU A 77 6.80 9.02 1.29
N ARG A 78 7.50 8.71 2.40
CA ARG A 78 8.37 7.53 2.47
C ARG A 78 7.60 6.22 2.30
N LEU A 79 6.38 6.13 2.80
CA LEU A 79 5.54 4.94 2.66
C LEU A 79 5.04 4.77 1.22
N VAL A 80 4.69 5.88 0.57
CA VAL A 80 4.36 5.92 -0.86
C VAL A 80 5.53 5.43 -1.71
N GLU A 81 6.74 5.95 -1.48
CA GLU A 81 7.97 5.51 -2.19
C GLU A 81 8.25 4.02 -1.98
N ARG A 82 8.13 3.54 -0.73
CA ARG A 82 8.31 2.11 -0.42
C ARG A 82 7.29 1.24 -1.14
N LEU A 83 6.05 1.69 -1.26
CA LEU A 83 5.01 0.95 -1.95
C LEU A 83 5.22 0.96 -3.46
N LEU A 84 5.65 2.09 -4.02
CA LEU A 84 6.02 2.19 -5.44
C LEU A 84 7.16 1.22 -5.78
N GLY A 85 8.23 1.21 -4.99
CA GLY A 85 9.34 0.25 -5.18
C GLY A 85 8.93 -1.21 -4.96
N ALA A 86 7.93 -1.48 -4.12
CA ALA A 86 7.35 -2.82 -4.02
C ALA A 86 6.55 -3.20 -5.28
N GLY A 87 5.75 -2.28 -5.83
CA GLY A 87 5.03 -2.44 -7.09
C GLY A 87 5.97 -2.67 -8.27
N GLU A 88 7.07 -1.91 -8.37
CA GLU A 88 8.09 -2.09 -9.41
C GLU A 88 8.75 -3.47 -9.35
N ARG A 89 9.05 -3.96 -8.14
CA ARG A 89 9.54 -5.33 -7.97
C ARG A 89 8.52 -6.39 -8.35
N LEU A 90 7.23 -6.16 -8.13
CA LEU A 90 6.18 -7.06 -8.61
C LEU A 90 6.07 -7.02 -10.14
N ALA A 91 6.15 -5.84 -10.74
CA ALA A 91 6.13 -5.67 -12.20
C ALA A 91 7.31 -6.35 -12.91
N GLN A 92 8.44 -6.49 -12.21
CA GLN A 92 9.64 -7.18 -12.69
C GLN A 92 9.74 -8.62 -12.19
N ALA A 93 8.72 -9.14 -11.51
CA ALA A 93 8.79 -10.45 -10.86
C ALA A 93 8.66 -11.64 -11.84
N ASP A 94 8.55 -11.37 -13.13
CA ASP A 94 8.47 -12.41 -14.14
C ASP A 94 9.72 -13.31 -14.13
N GLY A 95 9.50 -14.62 -14.23
CA GLY A 95 10.55 -15.62 -14.12
C GLY A 95 11.20 -15.77 -12.74
N LEU A 96 10.76 -15.04 -11.70
CA LEU A 96 11.31 -15.22 -10.35
C LEU A 96 10.85 -16.55 -9.70
N PRO A 97 11.69 -17.16 -8.85
CA PRO A 97 11.28 -18.30 -8.03
C PRO A 97 10.07 -17.95 -7.15
N ARG A 98 9.16 -18.92 -6.94
CA ARG A 98 7.94 -18.75 -6.12
C ARG A 98 8.20 -18.13 -4.74
N ARG A 99 9.32 -18.47 -4.10
CA ARG A 99 9.71 -17.92 -2.79
C ARG A 99 10.02 -16.43 -2.86
N SER A 100 10.68 -15.99 -3.93
CA SER A 100 11.00 -14.57 -4.18
C SER A 100 9.73 -13.78 -4.48
N LEU A 101 8.82 -14.33 -5.29
CA LEU A 101 7.50 -13.74 -5.54
C LEU A 101 6.70 -13.55 -4.24
N ALA A 102 6.64 -14.59 -3.40
CA ALA A 102 5.97 -14.54 -2.11
C ALA A 102 6.59 -13.48 -1.17
N ALA A 103 7.92 -13.36 -1.17
CA ALA A 103 8.62 -12.33 -0.40
C ALA A 103 8.29 -10.91 -0.88
N THR A 104 8.29 -10.68 -2.20
CA THR A 104 7.93 -9.40 -2.81
C THR A 104 6.47 -9.04 -2.51
N ARG A 105 5.54 -9.99 -2.65
CA ARG A 105 4.13 -9.81 -2.28
C ARG A 105 3.99 -9.43 -0.80
N GLY A 106 4.68 -10.15 0.09
CA GLY A 106 4.68 -9.84 1.52
C GLY A 106 5.24 -8.45 1.83
N ALA A 107 6.25 -7.99 1.09
CA ALA A 107 6.79 -6.65 1.24
C ALA A 107 5.77 -5.57 0.80
N ALA A 108 5.08 -5.80 -0.33
CA ALA A 108 4.02 -4.90 -0.81
C ALA A 108 2.86 -4.81 0.20
N THR A 109 2.38 -5.94 0.72
CA THR A 109 1.32 -5.97 1.75
C THR A 109 1.73 -5.22 3.02
N ARG A 110 2.98 -5.42 3.50
CA ARG A 110 3.46 -4.68 4.69
C ARG A 110 3.55 -3.18 4.43
N ALA A 111 4.02 -2.76 3.25
CA ALA A 111 4.08 -1.35 2.89
C ALA A 111 2.67 -0.74 2.78
N LEU A 112 1.71 -1.46 2.22
CA LEU A 112 0.31 -1.03 2.16
C LEU A 112 -0.27 -0.87 3.56
N ASN A 113 -0.12 -1.86 4.44
CA ASN A 113 -0.64 -1.78 5.81
C ASN A 113 -0.02 -0.60 6.59
N ALA A 114 1.28 -0.37 6.42
CA ALA A 114 1.96 0.76 7.05
C ALA A 114 1.44 2.11 6.51
N LEU A 115 1.17 2.20 5.20
CA LEU A 115 0.52 3.37 4.61
C LEU A 115 -0.90 3.54 5.17
N THR A 116 -1.71 2.49 5.20
CA THR A 116 -3.09 2.52 5.76
C THR A 116 -3.09 3.06 7.18
N ALA A 117 -2.21 2.57 8.04
CA ALA A 117 -2.09 3.06 9.42
C ALA A 117 -1.69 4.55 9.47
N ALA A 118 -0.79 5.00 8.59
CA ALA A 118 -0.41 6.41 8.53
C ALA A 118 -1.57 7.31 8.06
N LEU A 119 -2.40 6.85 7.12
CA LEU A 119 -3.52 7.63 6.57
C LEU A 119 -4.60 7.97 7.60
N VAL A 120 -4.78 7.14 8.63
CA VAL A 120 -5.72 7.42 9.74
C VAL A 120 -5.33 8.71 10.48
N GLU A 121 -4.04 9.00 10.60
CA GLU A 121 -3.51 10.15 11.33
C GLU A 121 -3.40 11.42 10.45
N THR A 122 -3.71 11.32 9.14
CA THR A 122 -3.51 12.43 8.21
C THR A 122 -4.60 13.48 8.27
N ARG A 123 -4.19 14.71 7.95
CA ARG A 123 -5.10 15.85 7.74
C ARG A 123 -5.34 16.08 6.25
N PRO A 124 -6.52 16.59 5.87
CA PRO A 124 -6.79 16.95 4.48
C PRO A 124 -5.89 18.10 4.03
N SER A 125 -5.38 18.02 2.80
CA SER A 125 -4.68 19.13 2.17
C SER A 125 -5.64 20.27 1.82
N ARG A 126 -5.10 21.45 1.52
CA ARG A 126 -5.90 22.56 0.98
C ARG A 126 -6.64 22.16 -0.31
N ILE A 127 -6.04 21.29 -1.13
CA ILE A 127 -6.66 20.77 -2.36
C ILE A 127 -7.86 19.90 -1.99
N ALA A 128 -7.71 18.96 -1.05
CA ALA A 128 -8.82 18.12 -0.60
C ALA A 128 -10.00 18.94 -0.08
N VAL A 129 -9.73 19.97 0.73
CA VAL A 129 -10.77 20.90 1.22
C VAL A 129 -11.46 21.62 0.06
N SER A 130 -10.69 22.15 -0.90
CA SER A 130 -11.25 22.86 -2.06
C SER A 130 -12.12 21.99 -2.98
N LEU A 131 -11.87 20.68 -3.00
CA LEU A 131 -12.63 19.69 -3.76
C LEU A 131 -13.86 19.16 -3.00
N GLY A 132 -14.17 19.69 -1.81
CA GLY A 132 -15.25 19.18 -0.96
C GLY A 132 -14.97 17.79 -0.39
N ARG A 133 -13.69 17.39 -0.33
CA ARG A 133 -13.21 16.10 0.17
C ARG A 133 -12.46 16.24 1.50
N GLY A 134 -12.71 17.31 2.25
CA GLY A 134 -12.22 17.43 3.62
C GLY A 134 -12.86 16.37 4.51
N TRP A 135 -12.11 15.93 5.52
CA TRP A 135 -12.57 15.06 6.60
C TRP A 135 -12.15 15.65 7.94
#